data_AF-A0A1A8Q1E0-F1
#
_entry.id   AF-A0A1A8Q1E0-F1
#
_cell.length_a   1.000
_cell.length_b   1.000
_cell.length_c   1.000
_cell.angle_alpha   90.00
_cell.angle_beta   90.00
_cell.angle_gamma   90.00
#
_symmetry.space_group_name_H-M   'P 1'
#
loop_
_entity.id
_entity.type
_entity.pdbx_description
1 polymer ?
#
loop_
_entity_poly.entity_id
_entity_poly.type
_entity_poly.pdbx_seq_one_letter_code
_entity_poly.pdbx_strand_id
1 'polypeptide(L)'
;SSGPPGPAASAPLPPPPTLPPTLSVSTSFTPLPSSVGAALELQLHSEKTKVVELGRRCTELEVKSGTFENVVCVLNREVERFATTMEASNRQHKLDQDKIEALSNKVRQLERTVGLKDLTVAEMEGRLREMSATTFDGVFIWRISDFAKKRQDAVAGRAPAMFSPAFYTSKYGYKMCLRIYLNGDGTGRGSHLSLFFVVMRGLSDALLKWPFNQKVTLMLLDQSSREHIIDAFRPDVTSSSFQRPVSEMNIASGCPLFCPLSKLDGKNSYIRDDTIFIKAIVDLTGL
;
A
#
# COMPACT_ATOMS: atom_id res chain seq x y z
N SER A 1 -57.49 -32.80 23.58
CA SER A 1 -57.81 -31.42 23.98
C SER A 1 -57.32 -30.52 22.86
N SER A 2 -58.14 -29.89 22.03
CA SER A 2 -59.40 -29.17 22.25
C SER A 2 -60.34 -29.40 21.06
N GLY A 3 -61.53 -29.95 21.34
CA GLY A 3 -62.60 -30.09 20.34
C GLY A 3 -63.42 -28.81 20.17
N PRO A 4 -64.20 -28.69 19.09
CA PRO A 4 -65.01 -27.51 18.81
C PRO A 4 -66.39 -27.60 19.50
N PRO A 5 -67.01 -26.45 19.84
CA PRO A 5 -68.46 -26.31 19.84
C PRO A 5 -68.82 -25.32 18.72
N GLY A 6 -69.77 -25.56 17.82
CA GLY A 6 -71.17 -25.94 18.05
C GLY A 6 -72.02 -24.79 17.46
N PRO A 7 -72.93 -25.04 16.50
CA PRO A 7 -73.62 -23.99 15.77
C PRO A 7 -74.90 -23.55 16.50
N ALA A 8 -75.27 -22.26 16.37
CA ALA A 8 -76.64 -21.77 16.16
C ALA A 8 -76.75 -20.28 16.52
N ALA A 9 -77.20 -19.47 15.55
CA ALA A 9 -78.21 -18.44 15.78
C ALA A 9 -78.65 -17.89 14.41
N SER A 10 -79.72 -18.46 13.90
CA SER A 10 -80.53 -17.96 12.79
C SER A 10 -81.11 -16.59 13.14
N ALA A 11 -80.70 -15.55 12.41
CA ALA A 11 -81.36 -14.25 12.42
C ALA A 11 -82.51 -14.23 11.39
N PRO A 12 -83.64 -13.56 11.66
CA PRO A 12 -84.86 -13.71 10.86
C PRO A 12 -84.76 -12.96 9.52
N LEU A 13 -85.28 -13.58 8.47
CA LEU A 13 -85.57 -12.96 7.17
C LEU A 13 -86.58 -11.81 7.34
N PRO A 14 -86.37 -10.65 6.70
CA PRO A 14 -87.41 -9.63 6.62
C PRO A 14 -88.58 -10.11 5.74
N PRO A 15 -89.84 -9.73 6.06
CA PRO A 15 -91.02 -10.15 5.32
C PRO A 15 -91.04 -9.58 3.88
N PRO A 16 -91.73 -10.23 2.94
CA PRO A 16 -91.85 -9.74 1.57
C PRO A 16 -92.63 -8.42 1.53
N PRO A 17 -92.30 -7.49 0.62
CA PRO A 17 -93.07 -6.27 0.45
C PRO A 17 -94.50 -6.60 -0.01
N THR A 18 -95.47 -6.00 0.67
CA THR A 18 -96.91 -6.09 0.40
C THR A 18 -97.24 -5.53 -0.98
N LEU A 19 -97.99 -6.31 -1.77
CA LEU A 19 -98.63 -5.88 -3.02
C LEU A 19 -99.48 -4.61 -2.77
N PRO A 20 -99.28 -3.51 -3.52
CA PRO A 20 -100.16 -2.35 -3.44
C PRO A 20 -101.55 -2.69 -4.05
N PRO A 21 -102.63 -2.04 -3.58
CA PRO A 21 -103.98 -2.29 -4.08
C PRO A 21 -104.11 -1.85 -5.55
N THR A 22 -104.78 -2.66 -6.35
CA THR A 22 -105.27 -2.30 -7.69
C THR A 22 -106.25 -1.14 -7.56
N LEU A 23 -105.76 0.09 -7.74
CA LEU A 23 -106.58 1.28 -7.94
C LEU A 23 -107.01 1.32 -9.41
N SER A 24 -108.27 0.97 -9.68
CA SER A 24 -108.94 1.29 -10.93
C SER A 24 -109.21 2.81 -10.96
N VAL A 25 -108.27 3.57 -11.50
CA VAL A 25 -108.48 5.00 -11.80
C VAL A 25 -109.10 5.11 -13.18
N SER A 26 -110.40 5.41 -13.21
CA SER A 26 -111.10 5.85 -14.42
C SER A 26 -110.42 7.10 -14.98
N THR A 27 -109.90 6.99 -16.20
CA THR A 27 -109.36 8.11 -16.98
C THR A 27 -110.49 9.08 -17.34
N SER A 28 -110.55 10.24 -16.69
CA SER A 28 -111.25 11.42 -17.22
C SER A 28 -110.22 12.31 -17.91
N PHE A 29 -110.21 12.25 -19.23
CA PHE A 29 -109.33 13.02 -20.10
C PHE A 29 -109.96 14.41 -20.31
N THR A 30 -109.46 15.43 -19.62
CA THR A 30 -109.72 16.85 -19.95
C THR A 30 -108.68 17.32 -20.96
N PRO A 31 -109.06 17.82 -22.16
CA PRO A 31 -108.08 18.27 -23.15
C PRO A 31 -107.47 19.61 -22.74
N LEU A 32 -106.14 19.72 -22.77
CA LEU A 32 -105.46 21.01 -22.68
C LEU A 32 -105.67 21.87 -23.94
N PRO A 33 -105.71 23.22 -23.84
CA PRO A 33 -105.89 24.12 -24.97
C PRO A 33 -104.71 24.10 -25.97
N SER A 34 -105.02 24.23 -27.26
CA SER A 34 -104.14 24.03 -28.43
C SER A 34 -102.83 24.86 -28.46
N SER A 35 -102.77 26.05 -27.83
CA SER A 35 -101.53 26.85 -27.76
C SER A 35 -100.52 26.32 -26.74
N VAL A 36 -101.01 25.63 -25.71
CA VAL A 36 -100.18 25.02 -24.66
C VAL A 36 -99.56 23.72 -25.19
N GLY A 37 -100.30 22.95 -26.01
CA GLY A 37 -99.78 21.76 -26.69
C GLY A 37 -98.60 22.05 -27.63
N ALA A 38 -98.68 23.09 -28.45
CA ALA A 38 -97.58 23.47 -29.37
C ALA A 38 -96.33 24.00 -28.63
N ALA A 39 -96.51 24.74 -27.53
CA ALA A 39 -95.43 25.20 -26.68
C ALA A 39 -94.75 24.03 -25.93
N LEU A 40 -95.54 23.08 -25.43
CA LEU A 40 -95.00 21.83 -24.86
C LEU A 40 -94.29 20.98 -25.91
N GLU A 41 -94.74 20.92 -27.17
CA GLU A 41 -94.05 20.20 -28.24
C GLU A 41 -92.70 20.82 -28.63
N LEU A 42 -92.61 22.16 -28.69
CA LEU A 42 -91.35 22.87 -28.92
C LEU A 42 -90.38 22.70 -27.75
N GLN A 43 -90.89 22.77 -26.51
CA GLN A 43 -90.12 22.50 -25.31
C GLN A 43 -89.63 21.05 -25.27
N LEU A 44 -90.51 20.10 -25.65
CA LEU A 44 -90.18 18.68 -25.74
C LEU A 44 -89.13 18.42 -26.81
N HIS A 45 -89.21 19.05 -27.99
CA HIS A 45 -88.18 18.96 -29.03
C HIS A 45 -86.84 19.58 -28.59
N SER A 46 -86.88 20.74 -27.94
CA SER A 46 -85.68 21.39 -27.36
C SER A 46 -85.00 20.49 -26.32
N GLU A 47 -85.78 19.93 -25.40
CA GLU A 47 -85.30 18.96 -24.41
C GLU A 47 -84.81 17.67 -25.07
N LYS A 48 -85.48 17.17 -26.12
CA LYS A 48 -85.01 16.02 -26.92
C LYS A 48 -83.64 16.29 -27.53
N THR A 49 -83.44 17.48 -28.09
CA THR A 49 -82.16 17.89 -28.70
C THR A 49 -81.05 18.00 -27.65
N LYS A 50 -81.35 18.54 -26.46
CA LYS A 50 -80.41 18.59 -25.33
C LYS A 50 -80.06 17.20 -24.81
N VAL A 51 -81.03 16.29 -24.71
CA VAL A 51 -80.82 14.89 -24.29
C VAL A 51 -79.92 14.16 -25.29
N VAL A 52 -80.11 14.39 -26.60
CA VAL A 52 -79.24 13.83 -27.64
C VAL A 52 -77.82 14.38 -27.54
N GLU A 53 -77.65 15.69 -27.33
CA GLU A 53 -76.32 16.30 -27.17
C GLU A 53 -75.62 15.86 -25.87
N LEU A 54 -76.36 15.72 -24.76
CA LEU A 54 -75.85 15.12 -23.53
C LEU A 54 -75.44 13.66 -23.73
N GLY A 55 -76.21 12.88 -24.50
CA GLY A 55 -75.84 11.51 -24.89
C GLY A 55 -74.55 11.45 -25.71
N ARG A 56 -74.38 12.39 -26.65
CA ARG A 56 -73.14 12.55 -27.44
C ARG A 56 -71.95 12.91 -26.54
N ARG A 57 -72.14 13.81 -25.56
CA ARG A 57 -71.08 14.17 -24.61
C ARG A 57 -70.74 13.04 -23.63
N CYS A 58 -71.73 12.27 -23.17
CA CYS A 58 -71.51 11.09 -22.33
C CYS A 58 -70.70 10.02 -23.07
N THR A 59 -71.06 9.71 -24.30
CA THR A 59 -70.31 8.75 -25.13
C THR A 59 -68.88 9.24 -25.41
N GLU A 60 -68.69 10.54 -25.67
CA GLU A 60 -67.34 11.13 -25.84
C GLU A 60 -66.50 11.06 -24.54
N LEU A 61 -67.13 11.25 -23.38
CA LEU A 61 -66.49 11.10 -22.07
C LEU A 61 -66.17 9.64 -21.74
N GLU A 62 -67.03 8.69 -22.09
CA GLU A 62 -66.76 7.25 -21.93
C GLU A 62 -65.55 6.82 -22.76
N VAL A 63 -65.45 7.28 -24.02
CA VAL A 63 -64.28 7.01 -24.86
C VAL A 63 -63.02 7.62 -24.25
N LYS A 64 -63.07 8.88 -23.79
CA LYS A 64 -61.92 9.52 -23.11
C LYS A 64 -61.55 8.79 -21.83
N SER A 65 -62.52 8.38 -21.03
CA SER A 65 -62.30 7.58 -19.81
C SER A 65 -61.58 6.27 -20.13
N GLY A 66 -62.03 5.54 -21.14
CA GLY A 66 -61.37 4.31 -21.59
C GLY A 66 -59.94 4.55 -22.10
N THR A 67 -59.69 5.66 -22.80
CA THR A 67 -58.31 6.02 -23.20
C THR A 67 -57.42 6.34 -22.00
N PHE A 68 -57.93 7.06 -21.00
CA PHE A 68 -57.16 7.34 -19.78
C PHE A 68 -56.88 6.09 -18.97
N GLU A 69 -57.86 5.18 -18.86
CA GLU A 69 -57.68 3.90 -18.19
C GLU A 69 -56.58 3.06 -18.86
N ASN A 70 -56.57 3.00 -20.19
CA ASN A 70 -55.49 2.35 -20.94
C ASN A 70 -54.12 3.00 -20.70
N VAL A 71 -54.04 4.32 -20.70
CA VAL A 71 -52.79 5.05 -20.42
C VAL A 71 -52.30 4.76 -18.99
N VAL A 72 -53.19 4.78 -18.00
CA VAL A 72 -52.86 4.44 -16.61
C VAL A 72 -52.36 3.00 -16.50
N CYS A 73 -52.98 2.05 -17.22
CA CYS A 73 -52.55 0.66 -17.23
C CYS A 73 -51.12 0.50 -17.81
N VAL A 74 -50.83 1.17 -18.94
CA VAL A 74 -49.50 1.16 -19.56
C VAL A 74 -48.46 1.79 -18.63
N LEU A 75 -48.76 2.97 -18.06
CA LEU A 75 -47.87 3.64 -17.11
C LEU A 75 -47.62 2.80 -15.87
N ASN A 76 -48.63 2.15 -15.31
CA ASN A 76 -48.44 1.28 -14.14
C ASN A 76 -47.52 0.10 -14.46
N ARG A 77 -47.67 -0.50 -15.65
CA ARG A 77 -46.79 -1.57 -16.12
C ARG A 77 -45.35 -1.08 -16.36
N GLU A 78 -45.17 0.15 -16.83
CA GLU A 78 -43.84 0.76 -16.97
C GLU A 78 -43.19 1.04 -15.62
N VAL A 79 -43.96 1.54 -14.64
CA VAL A 79 -43.49 1.76 -13.25
C VAL A 79 -43.05 0.45 -12.61
N GLU A 80 -43.82 -0.63 -12.75
CA GLU A 80 -43.45 -1.97 -12.24
C GLU A 80 -42.17 -2.50 -12.90
N ARG A 81 -42.03 -2.33 -14.22
CA ARG A 81 -40.78 -2.68 -14.94
C ARG A 81 -39.60 -1.85 -14.47
N PHE A 82 -39.80 -0.56 -14.24
CA PHE A 82 -38.74 0.32 -13.74
C PHE A 82 -38.34 -0.08 -12.32
N ALA A 83 -39.30 -0.36 -11.44
CA ALA A 83 -39.05 -0.79 -10.06
C ALA A 83 -38.23 -2.09 -10.02
N THR A 84 -38.59 -3.11 -10.80
CA THR A 84 -37.85 -4.38 -10.86
C THR A 84 -36.43 -4.21 -11.41
N THR A 85 -36.26 -3.38 -12.44
CA THR A 85 -34.94 -3.07 -13.02
C THR A 85 -34.07 -2.29 -12.03
N MET A 86 -34.66 -1.31 -11.32
CA MET A 86 -33.98 -0.53 -10.29
C MET A 86 -33.55 -1.38 -9.10
N GLU A 87 -34.38 -2.32 -8.66
CA GLU A 87 -34.00 -3.28 -7.62
C GLU A 87 -32.83 -4.17 -8.04
N ALA A 88 -32.85 -4.71 -9.25
CA ALA A 88 -31.76 -5.52 -9.78
C ALA A 88 -30.45 -4.71 -9.86
N SER A 89 -30.54 -3.46 -10.35
CA SER A 89 -29.40 -2.53 -10.41
C SER A 89 -28.85 -2.20 -9.02
N ASN A 90 -29.71 -1.96 -8.03
CA ASN A 90 -29.29 -1.69 -6.65
C ASN A 90 -28.60 -2.89 -6.01
N ARG A 91 -29.10 -4.11 -6.24
CA ARG A 91 -28.43 -5.34 -5.79
C ARG A 91 -27.05 -5.48 -6.42
N GLN A 92 -26.95 -5.22 -7.72
CA GLN A 92 -25.69 -5.26 -8.45
C GLN A 92 -24.69 -4.21 -7.93
N HIS A 93 -25.13 -2.97 -7.74
CA HIS A 93 -24.31 -1.90 -7.18
C HIS A 93 -23.76 -2.27 -5.80
N LYS A 94 -24.58 -2.91 -4.95
CA LYS A 94 -24.13 -3.38 -3.63
C LYS A 94 -23.04 -4.45 -3.74
N LEU A 95 -23.21 -5.43 -4.62
CA LEU A 95 -22.19 -6.46 -4.86
C LEU A 95 -20.89 -5.86 -5.40
N ASP A 96 -20.97 -4.88 -6.29
CA ASP A 96 -19.78 -4.23 -6.85
C ASP A 96 -19.10 -3.33 -5.82
N GLN A 97 -19.85 -2.68 -4.94
CA GLN A 97 -19.31 -1.94 -3.81
C GLN A 97 -18.55 -2.86 -2.83
N ASP A 98 -19.12 -4.01 -2.49
CA ASP A 98 -18.46 -5.01 -1.63
C ASP A 98 -17.17 -5.55 -2.28
N LYS A 99 -17.19 -5.79 -3.60
CA LYS A 99 -15.99 -6.19 -4.36
C LYS A 99 -14.92 -5.09 -4.38
N ILE A 100 -15.32 -3.84 -4.58
CA ILE A 100 -14.40 -2.69 -4.57
C ILE A 100 -13.73 -2.57 -3.20
N GLU A 101 -14.49 -2.73 -2.11
CA GLU A 101 -13.93 -2.70 -0.76
C GLU A 101 -12.96 -3.87 -0.52
N ALA A 102 -13.34 -5.09 -0.91
CA ALA A 102 -12.47 -6.25 -0.81
C ALA A 102 -11.17 -6.08 -1.61
N LEU A 103 -11.26 -5.55 -2.84
CA LEU A 103 -10.10 -5.30 -3.69
C LEU A 103 -9.24 -4.16 -3.14
N SER A 104 -9.84 -3.08 -2.65
CA SER A 104 -9.14 -1.97 -1.98
C SER A 104 -8.34 -2.45 -0.77
N ASN A 105 -8.96 -3.30 0.06
CA ASN A 105 -8.28 -3.94 1.18
C ASN A 105 -7.12 -4.84 0.71
N LYS A 106 -7.28 -5.55 -0.41
CA LYS A 106 -6.24 -6.39 -0.99
C LYS A 106 -5.07 -5.57 -1.53
N VAL A 107 -5.33 -4.46 -2.22
CA VAL A 107 -4.31 -3.51 -2.69
C VAL A 107 -3.51 -2.98 -1.50
N ARG A 108 -4.20 -2.51 -0.46
CA ARG A 108 -3.54 -2.01 0.76
C ARG A 108 -2.68 -3.08 1.44
N GLN A 109 -3.10 -4.35 1.40
CA GLN A 109 -2.29 -5.47 1.93
C GLN A 109 -1.04 -5.73 1.08
N LEU A 110 -1.18 -5.69 -0.25
CA LEU A 110 -0.08 -5.89 -1.18
C LEU A 110 0.96 -4.76 -1.07
N GLU A 111 0.53 -3.51 -0.97
CA GLU A 111 1.43 -2.36 -0.78
C GLU A 111 2.31 -2.50 0.47
N ARG A 112 1.73 -2.92 1.60
CA ARG A 112 2.53 -3.21 2.82
C ARG A 112 3.53 -4.33 2.59
N THR A 113 3.10 -5.39 1.89
CA THR A 113 3.95 -6.55 1.63
C THR A 113 5.11 -6.17 0.72
N VAL A 114 4.87 -5.33 -0.30
CA VAL A 114 5.91 -4.78 -1.18
C VAL A 114 6.90 -3.96 -0.36
N GLY A 115 6.43 -3.02 0.48
CA GLY A 115 7.32 -2.23 1.32
C GLY A 115 8.21 -3.06 2.25
N LEU A 116 7.69 -4.15 2.85
CA LEU A 116 8.49 -5.07 3.66
C LEU A 116 9.52 -5.85 2.81
N LYS A 117 9.15 -6.25 1.59
CA LYS A 117 10.06 -6.92 0.67
C LYS A 117 11.17 -5.99 0.19
N ASP A 118 10.88 -4.71 -0.06
CA ASP A 118 11.88 -3.73 -0.47
C ASP A 118 12.95 -3.53 0.62
N LEU A 119 12.56 -3.50 1.89
CA LEU A 119 13.49 -3.48 3.02
C LEU A 119 14.38 -4.74 3.05
N THR A 120 13.78 -5.91 2.83
CA THR A 120 14.51 -7.18 2.79
C THR A 120 15.50 -7.22 1.62
N VAL A 121 15.10 -6.71 0.45
CA VAL A 121 15.97 -6.58 -0.73
C VAL A 121 17.15 -5.67 -0.41
N ALA A 122 16.93 -4.50 0.18
CA ALA A 122 18.00 -3.59 0.56
C ALA A 122 18.99 -4.23 1.55
N GLU A 123 18.50 -5.00 2.52
CA GLU A 123 19.36 -5.75 3.47
C GLU A 123 20.18 -6.82 2.74
N MET A 124 19.55 -7.61 1.85
CA MET A 124 20.25 -8.64 1.06
C MET A 124 21.31 -8.04 0.14
N GLU A 125 21.03 -6.90 -0.50
CA GLU A 125 22.00 -6.17 -1.32
C GLU A 125 23.20 -5.68 -0.49
N GLY A 126 22.98 -5.29 0.76
CA GLY A 126 24.05 -4.97 1.71
C GLY A 126 24.95 -6.18 1.99
N ARG A 127 24.33 -7.32 2.33
CA ARG A 127 25.03 -8.58 2.58
C ARG A 127 25.79 -9.09 1.36
N LEU A 128 25.22 -8.96 0.16
CA LEU A 128 25.87 -9.31 -1.10
C LEU A 128 27.10 -8.45 -1.36
N ARG A 129 27.02 -7.14 -1.10
CA ARG A 129 28.17 -6.23 -1.22
C ARG A 129 29.30 -6.63 -0.27
N GLU A 130 29.00 -6.92 0.99
CA GLU A 130 30.00 -7.39 1.96
C GLU A 130 30.67 -8.71 1.50
N MET A 131 29.85 -9.68 1.07
CA MET A 131 30.37 -10.97 0.60
C MET A 131 31.23 -10.83 -0.65
N SER A 132 30.85 -9.96 -1.58
CA SER A 132 31.62 -9.70 -2.81
C SER A 132 32.99 -9.06 -2.55
N ALA A 133 33.13 -8.33 -1.44
CA ALA A 133 34.37 -7.67 -1.06
C ALA A 133 35.27 -8.56 -0.16
N THR A 134 34.76 -9.69 0.32
CA THR A 134 35.48 -10.56 1.26
C THR A 134 36.58 -11.35 0.55
N THR A 135 37.79 -11.34 1.11
CA THR A 135 38.92 -12.15 0.66
C THR A 135 39.35 -13.17 1.73
N PHE A 136 40.09 -14.20 1.33
CA PHE A 136 40.44 -15.36 2.19
C PHE A 136 41.91 -15.77 2.06
N ASP A 137 42.79 -14.84 1.70
CA ASP A 137 44.22 -15.06 1.43
C ASP A 137 45.10 -14.09 2.23
N GLY A 138 44.53 -13.40 3.23
CA GLY A 138 45.22 -12.38 4.00
C GLY A 138 45.50 -11.08 3.24
N VAL A 139 45.11 -10.96 1.96
CA VAL A 139 45.29 -9.75 1.15
C VAL A 139 43.93 -9.10 0.92
N PHE A 140 43.83 -7.80 1.20
CA PHE A 140 42.60 -7.05 1.05
C PHE A 140 42.86 -5.69 0.43
N ILE A 141 42.02 -5.30 -0.55
CA ILE A 141 42.05 -3.99 -1.18
C ILE A 141 40.71 -3.31 -0.98
N TRP A 142 40.72 -2.22 -0.24
CA TRP A 142 39.56 -1.40 0.03
C TRP A 142 39.53 -0.18 -0.89
N ARG A 143 38.54 -0.17 -1.79
CA ARG A 143 38.22 1.00 -2.60
C ARG A 143 37.32 1.96 -1.82
N ILE A 144 37.75 3.21 -1.68
CA ILE A 144 36.97 4.28 -1.06
C ILE A 144 36.73 5.36 -2.11
N SER A 145 35.56 5.32 -2.74
CA SER A 145 35.05 6.37 -3.64
C SER A 145 34.38 7.51 -2.86
N ASP A 146 33.96 8.58 -3.53
CA ASP A 146 33.36 9.77 -2.92
C ASP A 146 34.24 10.39 -1.82
N PHE A 147 35.56 10.37 -2.04
CA PHE A 147 36.56 10.70 -1.04
C PHE A 147 36.39 12.13 -0.52
N ALA A 148 36.17 13.10 -1.41
CA ALA A 148 35.98 14.51 -1.05
C ALA A 148 34.81 14.69 -0.07
N LYS A 149 33.66 14.08 -0.38
CA LYS A 149 32.47 14.13 0.48
C LYS A 149 32.74 13.47 1.83
N LYS A 150 33.28 12.25 1.84
CA LYS A 150 33.59 11.50 3.07
C LYS A 150 34.62 12.23 3.94
N ARG A 151 35.62 12.87 3.33
CA ARG A 151 36.60 13.70 4.04
C ARG A 151 35.91 14.92 4.67
N GLN A 152 35.03 15.59 3.93
CA GLN A 152 34.27 16.72 4.46
C GLN A 152 33.35 16.31 5.63
N ASP A 153 32.69 15.16 5.54
CA ASP A 153 31.88 14.60 6.63
C ASP A 153 32.72 14.27 7.88
N ALA A 154 33.94 13.75 7.68
CA ALA A 154 34.88 13.49 8.77
C ALA A 154 35.40 14.78 9.42
N VAL A 155 35.73 15.81 8.62
CA VAL A 155 36.14 17.14 9.11
C VAL A 155 35.01 17.80 9.91
N ALA A 156 33.78 17.70 9.41
CA ALA A 156 32.60 18.22 10.10
C ALA A 156 32.18 17.39 11.33
N GLY A 157 32.83 16.25 11.59
CA GLY A 157 32.51 15.35 12.70
C GLY A 157 31.23 14.54 12.53
N ARG A 158 30.57 14.58 11.36
CA ARG A 158 29.35 13.81 11.05
C ARG A 158 29.63 12.31 10.93
N ALA A 159 30.76 11.97 10.30
CA ALA A 159 31.20 10.60 10.10
C ALA A 159 32.73 10.51 10.31
N PRO A 160 33.20 10.50 11.58
CA PRO A 160 34.62 10.63 11.88
C PRO A 160 35.45 9.40 11.44
N ALA A 161 34.84 8.22 11.39
CA ALA A 161 35.49 6.98 11.02
C ALA A 161 34.63 6.12 10.08
N MET A 162 35.27 5.26 9.31
CA MET A 162 34.62 4.24 8.48
C MET A 162 35.27 2.88 8.71
N PHE A 163 34.49 1.82 8.55
CA PHE A 163 34.95 0.44 8.56
C PHE A 163 34.96 -0.13 7.15
N SER A 164 35.97 -0.93 6.84
CA SER A 164 35.98 -1.73 5.62
C SER A 164 35.07 -2.95 5.75
N PRO A 165 34.68 -3.57 4.62
CA PRO A 165 34.24 -4.96 4.62
C PRO A 165 35.25 -5.87 5.34
N ALA A 166 34.74 -7.00 5.86
CA ALA A 166 35.57 -8.00 6.50
C ALA A 166 36.37 -8.80 5.47
N PHE A 167 37.55 -9.26 5.88
CA PHE A 167 38.40 -10.17 5.13
C PHE A 167 39.08 -11.17 6.07
N TYR A 168 39.64 -12.23 5.51
CA TYR A 168 40.12 -13.38 6.27
C TYR A 168 41.54 -13.78 5.86
N THR A 169 42.24 -14.41 6.80
CA THR A 169 43.55 -15.04 6.55
C THR A 169 43.42 -16.33 5.74
N SER A 170 42.31 -17.06 5.90
CA SER A 170 41.96 -18.28 5.17
C SER A 170 40.44 -18.50 5.22
N LYS A 171 39.90 -19.50 4.51
CA LYS A 171 38.45 -19.83 4.51
C LYS A 171 37.86 -20.02 5.92
N TYR A 172 38.66 -20.53 6.86
CA TYR A 172 38.29 -20.77 8.26
C TYR A 172 39.24 -20.05 9.23
N GLY A 173 39.92 -19.00 8.75
CA GLY A 173 40.92 -18.25 9.50
C GLY A 173 40.35 -17.07 10.29
N TYR A 174 41.24 -16.22 10.80
CA TYR A 174 40.88 -15.01 11.52
C TYR A 174 40.03 -14.07 10.65
N LYS A 175 38.94 -13.54 11.23
CA LYS A 175 38.12 -12.47 10.63
C LYS A 175 38.68 -11.11 11.02
N MET A 176 38.84 -10.22 10.05
CA MET A 176 39.48 -8.92 10.25
C MET A 176 38.77 -7.84 9.44
N CYS A 177 38.92 -6.58 9.84
CA CYS A 177 38.58 -5.43 9.01
C CYS A 177 39.54 -4.26 9.28
N LEU A 178 39.41 -3.20 8.49
CA LEU A 178 40.14 -1.96 8.67
C LEU A 178 39.20 -0.87 9.19
N ARG A 179 39.76 0.04 9.97
CA ARG A 179 39.08 1.26 10.42
C ARG A 179 39.92 2.47 10.02
N ILE A 180 39.32 3.42 9.32
CA ILE A 180 40.01 4.62 8.83
C ILE A 180 39.35 5.89 9.35
N TYR A 181 40.17 6.89 9.66
CA TYR A 181 39.75 8.25 9.98
C TYR A 181 40.35 9.19 8.96
N LEU A 182 39.51 9.71 8.06
CA LEU A 182 39.95 10.59 6.97
C LEU A 182 40.43 11.96 7.44
N ASN A 183 40.08 12.34 8.67
CA ASN A 183 40.56 13.55 9.34
C ASN A 183 41.33 13.25 10.63
N GLY A 184 41.87 12.04 10.73
CA GLY A 184 42.74 11.60 11.82
C GLY A 184 42.05 11.29 13.15
N ASP A 185 42.78 10.55 13.99
CA ASP A 185 42.39 10.17 15.34
C ASP A 185 43.57 10.26 16.31
N GLY A 186 43.30 10.43 17.60
CA GLY A 186 44.33 10.52 18.64
C GLY A 186 45.40 11.57 18.33
N THR A 187 46.67 11.15 18.30
CA THR A 187 47.83 12.02 18.01
C THR A 187 47.86 12.56 16.58
N GLY A 188 47.14 11.93 15.65
CA GLY A 188 47.05 12.34 14.24
C GLY A 188 45.82 13.19 13.91
N ARG A 189 44.97 13.49 14.89
CA ARG A 189 43.72 14.21 14.68
C ARG A 189 43.94 15.54 13.96
N GLY A 190 43.25 15.75 12.84
CA GLY A 190 43.29 16.95 12.01
C GLY A 190 44.58 17.16 11.20
N SER A 191 45.58 16.29 11.34
CA SER A 191 46.88 16.44 10.65
C SER A 191 47.23 15.26 9.74
N HIS A 192 46.79 14.06 10.10
CA HIS A 192 47.06 12.82 9.38
C HIS A 192 45.76 12.09 9.08
N LEU A 193 45.77 11.29 8.03
CA LEU A 193 44.86 10.17 7.89
C LEU A 193 45.35 9.08 8.84
N SER A 194 44.45 8.56 9.68
CA SER A 194 44.74 7.47 10.61
C SER A 194 44.12 6.17 10.12
N LEU A 195 44.88 5.08 10.19
CA LEU A 195 44.45 3.77 9.70
C LEU A 195 44.75 2.69 10.73
N PHE A 196 43.74 1.90 11.05
CA PHE A 196 43.80 0.87 12.08
C PHE A 196 43.33 -0.47 11.55
N PHE A 197 43.90 -1.53 12.12
CA PHE A 197 43.53 -2.91 11.91
C PHE A 197 42.65 -3.37 13.07
N VAL A 198 41.66 -4.21 12.76
CA VAL A 198 40.68 -4.71 13.74
C VAL A 198 40.58 -6.22 13.60
N VAL A 199 40.81 -6.92 14.72
CA VAL A 199 40.45 -8.33 14.84
C VAL A 199 38.96 -8.41 15.19
N MET A 200 38.20 -9.17 14.40
CA MET A 200 36.77 -9.37 14.58
C MET A 200 36.49 -10.80 15.04
N ARG A 201 35.35 -10.99 15.73
CA ARG A 201 34.88 -12.32 16.10
C ARG A 201 34.51 -13.13 14.86
N GLY A 202 35.24 -14.21 14.61
CA GLY A 202 35.02 -15.16 13.55
C GLY A 202 34.24 -16.39 14.01
N LEU A 203 33.67 -17.13 13.05
CA LEU A 203 32.95 -18.38 13.33
C LEU A 203 33.89 -19.51 13.77
N SER A 204 35.15 -19.46 13.32
CA SER A 204 36.15 -20.50 13.54
C SER A 204 37.15 -20.16 14.65
N ASP A 205 36.95 -19.08 15.42
CA ASP A 205 37.89 -18.58 16.43
C ASP A 205 38.28 -19.62 17.48
N ALA A 206 37.40 -20.59 17.76
CA ALA A 206 37.67 -21.69 18.69
C ALA A 206 38.76 -22.66 18.21
N LEU A 207 39.06 -22.67 16.92
CA LEU A 207 40.05 -23.55 16.28
C LEU A 207 41.40 -22.84 16.07
N LEU A 208 41.44 -21.52 16.25
CA LEU A 208 42.60 -20.69 15.95
C LEU A 208 43.48 -20.50 17.18
N LYS A 209 44.77 -20.26 16.95
CA LYS A 209 45.73 -19.91 18.01
C LYS A 209 45.50 -18.47 18.47
N TRP A 210 45.65 -18.21 19.76
CA TRP A 210 45.52 -16.87 20.33
C TRP A 210 46.67 -16.59 21.30
N PRO A 211 47.13 -15.33 21.44
CA PRO A 211 46.65 -14.13 20.73
C PRO A 211 47.05 -14.09 19.24
N PHE A 212 46.39 -13.23 18.45
CA PHE A 212 46.73 -12.98 17.05
C PHE A 212 48.15 -12.39 16.96
N ASN A 213 49.04 -13.02 16.19
CA ASN A 213 50.47 -12.67 16.14
C ASN A 213 51.03 -12.60 14.71
N GLN A 214 50.18 -12.36 13.72
CA GLN A 214 50.62 -12.24 12.32
C GLN A 214 51.05 -10.81 12.03
N LYS A 215 52.16 -10.64 11.27
CA LYS A 215 52.59 -9.32 10.81
C LYS A 215 51.52 -8.70 9.92
N VAL A 216 51.17 -7.45 10.18
CA VAL A 216 50.19 -6.68 9.39
C VAL A 216 50.93 -5.58 8.64
N THR A 217 50.66 -5.46 7.34
CA THR A 217 51.16 -4.38 6.48
C THR A 217 49.97 -3.61 5.92
N LEU A 218 49.97 -2.30 6.09
CA LEU A 218 48.94 -1.38 5.64
C LEU A 218 49.53 -0.43 4.59
N MET A 219 48.77 -0.14 3.54
CA MET A 219 49.23 0.67 2.44
C MET A 219 48.15 1.62 1.94
N LEU A 220 48.53 2.86 1.62
CA LEU A 220 47.78 3.73 0.72
C LEU A 220 48.42 3.64 -0.66
N LEU A 221 47.66 3.12 -1.63
CA LEU A 221 48.17 2.88 -2.97
C LEU A 221 48.24 4.17 -3.78
N ASP A 222 49.43 4.48 -4.25
CA ASP A 222 49.65 5.38 -5.38
C ASP A 222 49.11 4.75 -6.67
N GLN A 223 48.15 5.41 -7.29
CA GLN A 223 47.47 4.96 -8.51
C GLN A 223 48.28 5.20 -9.79
N SER A 224 49.47 5.78 -9.68
CA SER A 224 50.48 5.84 -10.75
C SER A 224 51.58 4.80 -10.55
N SER A 225 51.46 3.94 -9.53
CA SER A 225 52.40 2.85 -9.20
C SER A 225 53.85 3.31 -9.02
N ARG A 226 54.07 4.53 -8.51
CA ARG A 226 55.42 5.05 -8.23
C ARG A 226 55.81 4.79 -6.78
N GLU A 227 55.07 5.37 -5.83
CA GLU A 227 55.43 5.35 -4.42
C GLU A 227 54.20 5.18 -3.52
N HIS A 228 53.96 3.94 -3.09
CA HIS A 228 52.94 3.65 -2.08
C HIS A 228 53.38 4.13 -0.70
N ILE A 229 52.43 4.63 0.09
CA ILE A 229 52.67 4.87 1.53
C ILE A 229 52.42 3.55 2.24
N ILE A 230 53.41 3.08 3.00
CA ILE A 230 53.41 1.75 3.61
C ILE A 230 53.78 1.90 5.09
N ASP A 231 53.03 1.22 5.95
CA ASP A 231 53.40 1.02 7.34
C ASP A 231 53.13 -0.44 7.72
N ALA A 232 53.93 -1.00 8.61
CA ALA A 232 53.80 -2.40 9.02
C ALA A 232 54.16 -2.57 10.48
N PHE A 233 53.40 -3.42 11.17
CA PHE A 233 53.63 -3.71 12.58
C PHE A 233 53.45 -5.20 12.86
N ARG A 234 54.07 -5.65 13.95
CA ARG A 234 53.76 -6.94 14.56
C ARG A 234 52.85 -6.69 15.76
N PRO A 235 51.74 -7.44 15.90
CA PRO A 235 50.84 -7.34 17.04
C PRO A 235 51.57 -7.44 18.38
N ASP A 236 51.18 -6.58 19.32
CA ASP A 236 51.59 -6.72 20.72
C ASP A 236 50.69 -7.78 21.39
N VAL A 237 51.27 -8.95 21.68
CA VAL A 237 50.57 -10.10 22.28
C VAL A 237 49.98 -9.80 23.67
N THR A 238 50.40 -8.73 24.33
CA THR A 238 49.86 -8.30 25.63
C THR A 238 48.65 -7.37 25.47
N SER A 239 48.46 -6.77 24.29
CA SER A 239 47.36 -5.87 24.02
C SER A 239 46.03 -6.61 23.90
N SER A 240 44.96 -6.01 24.43
CA SER A 240 43.59 -6.50 24.31
C SER A 240 43.11 -6.54 22.85
N SER A 241 43.70 -5.74 21.96
CA SER A 241 43.35 -5.65 20.54
C SER A 241 43.51 -6.98 19.80
N PHE A 242 44.43 -7.83 20.26
CA PHE A 242 44.82 -9.07 19.57
C PHE A 242 44.47 -10.34 20.36
N GLN A 243 43.80 -10.19 21.51
CA GLN A 243 43.24 -11.34 22.23
C GLN A 243 42.06 -11.92 21.47
N ARG A 244 41.65 -13.14 21.83
CA ARG A 244 40.44 -13.76 21.27
C ARG A 244 39.23 -12.83 21.48
N PRO A 245 38.49 -12.44 20.42
CA PRO A 245 37.36 -11.54 20.54
C PRO A 245 36.24 -12.10 21.42
N VAL A 246 35.79 -11.27 22.36
CA VAL A 246 34.60 -11.53 23.18
C VAL A 246 33.38 -10.81 22.58
N SER A 247 33.57 -9.55 22.20
CA SER A 247 32.64 -8.73 21.41
C SER A 247 32.78 -8.98 19.91
N GLU A 248 31.93 -8.35 19.09
CA GLU A 248 32.00 -8.45 17.63
C GLU A 248 33.34 -7.96 17.06
N MET A 249 33.88 -6.89 17.63
CA MET A 249 35.17 -6.30 17.26
C MET A 249 35.98 -6.03 18.53
N ASN A 250 37.30 -6.25 18.45
CA ASN A 250 38.24 -5.76 19.44
C ASN A 250 38.51 -4.27 19.25
N ILE A 251 39.25 -3.69 20.20
CA ILE A 251 39.79 -2.33 20.04
C ILE A 251 40.74 -2.30 18.83
N ALA A 252 40.58 -1.29 18.00
CA ALA A 252 41.40 -1.11 16.80
C ALA A 252 42.84 -0.74 17.18
N SER A 253 43.82 -1.30 16.48
CA SER A 253 45.25 -1.01 16.68
C SER A 253 45.94 -0.79 15.34
N GLY A 254 46.86 0.17 15.26
CA GLY A 254 47.49 0.55 14.00
C GLY A 254 48.19 1.89 14.09
N CYS A 255 48.00 2.72 13.07
CA CYS A 255 48.87 3.85 12.75
C CYS A 255 48.09 5.17 12.81
N PRO A 256 48.10 5.90 13.95
CA PRO A 256 47.47 7.22 14.05
C PRO A 256 48.06 8.26 13.08
N LEU A 257 49.36 8.16 12.77
CA LEU A 257 50.09 9.08 11.90
C LEU A 257 50.40 8.45 10.52
N PHE A 258 49.46 7.71 9.94
CA PHE A 258 49.72 6.88 8.75
C PHE A 258 50.07 7.68 7.49
N CYS A 259 49.31 8.72 7.16
CA CYS A 259 49.61 9.59 6.01
C CYS A 259 49.32 11.06 6.36
N PRO A 260 50.31 11.98 6.27
CA PRO A 260 50.05 13.40 6.43
C PRO A 260 48.97 13.87 5.45
N LEU A 261 47.98 14.64 5.92
CA LEU A 261 46.91 15.14 5.05
C LEU A 261 47.44 16.09 3.97
N SER A 262 48.55 16.79 4.24
CA SER A 262 49.23 17.63 3.25
C SER A 262 49.72 16.88 2.02
N LYS A 263 50.00 15.56 2.12
CA LYS A 263 50.32 14.72 0.94
C LYS A 263 49.11 14.45 0.06
N LEU A 264 47.91 14.60 0.62
CA LEU A 264 46.62 14.41 -0.07
C LEU A 264 46.03 15.74 -0.54
N ASP A 265 46.59 16.87 -0.11
CA ASP A 265 46.19 18.20 -0.53
C ASP A 265 46.86 18.56 -1.87
N GLY A 266 46.10 19.14 -2.79
CA GLY A 266 46.60 19.52 -4.12
C GLY A 266 46.79 18.34 -5.08
N LYS A 267 47.73 18.48 -6.01
CA LYS A 267 47.97 17.49 -7.08
C LYS A 267 48.78 16.31 -6.52
N ASN A 268 48.12 15.18 -6.31
CA ASN A 268 48.72 13.93 -5.88
C ASN A 268 48.28 12.76 -6.78
N SER A 269 48.89 11.60 -6.60
CA SER A 269 48.56 10.38 -7.36
C SER A 269 47.85 9.32 -6.51
N TYR A 270 47.54 9.62 -5.25
CA TYR A 270 46.79 8.75 -4.34
C TYR A 270 45.28 8.86 -4.55
N ILE A 271 44.81 10.07 -4.88
CA ILE A 271 43.41 10.38 -5.19
C ILE A 271 43.26 10.54 -6.69
N ARG A 272 42.46 9.68 -7.31
CA ARG A 272 42.05 9.78 -8.72
C ARG A 272 40.58 9.41 -8.83
N ASP A 273 39.83 10.12 -9.67
CA ASP A 273 38.38 9.91 -9.84
C ASP A 273 37.63 9.88 -8.50
N ASP A 274 37.97 10.84 -7.63
CA ASP A 274 37.47 10.98 -6.25
C ASP A 274 37.54 9.68 -5.43
N THR A 275 38.57 8.87 -5.68
CA THR A 275 38.74 7.53 -5.10
C THR A 275 40.16 7.34 -4.57
N ILE A 276 40.28 6.65 -3.43
CA ILE A 276 41.54 6.12 -2.91
C ILE A 276 41.45 4.59 -2.74
N PHE A 277 42.61 3.95 -2.65
CA PHE A 277 42.72 2.51 -2.39
C PHE A 277 43.63 2.23 -1.19
N ILE A 278 43.07 1.57 -0.18
CA ILE A 278 43.82 1.06 0.96
C ILE A 278 44.07 -0.43 0.75
N LYS A 279 45.31 -0.88 0.92
CA LYS A 279 45.65 -2.31 0.87
C LYS A 279 46.11 -2.77 2.25
N ALA A 280 45.62 -3.93 2.67
CA ALA A 280 46.13 -4.64 3.83
C ALA A 280 46.69 -6.00 3.39
N ILE A 281 47.80 -6.39 4.01
CA ILE A 281 48.44 -7.69 3.84
C ILE A 281 48.75 -8.24 5.22
N VAL A 282 48.21 -9.42 5.51
CA VAL A 282 48.49 -10.18 6.72
C VAL A 282 49.42 -11.33 6.35
N ASP A 283 50.56 -11.39 7.01
CA ASP A 283 51.52 -12.48 6.83
C ASP A 283 50.88 -13.81 7.26
N LEU A 284 50.91 -14.81 6.39
CA LEU A 284 50.33 -16.13 6.66
C LEU A 284 51.35 -17.14 7.20
N THR A 285 52.59 -16.73 7.39
CA THR A 285 53.65 -17.61 7.91
C THR A 285 53.25 -18.18 9.28
N GLY A 286 53.21 -19.52 9.37
CA GLY A 286 52.90 -20.24 10.62
C GLY A 286 51.41 -20.51 10.89
N LEU A 287 50.52 -20.19 9.93
CA LEU A 287 49.10 -20.55 9.94
C LEU A 287 48.81 -21.87 9.22
#